data_AF-A0A835CTX2-F1
#
_entry.id   AF-A0A835CTX2-F1
#
_cell.length_a   1.000
_cell.length_b   1.000
_cell.length_c   1.000
_cell.angle_alpha   90.00
_cell.angle_beta   90.00
_cell.angle_gamma   90.00
#
_symmetry.space_group_name_H-M   'P 1'
#
loop_
_entity.id
_entity.type
_entity.pdbx_description
1 polymer ?
#
loop_
_entity_poly.entity_id
_entity_poly.type
_entity_poly.pdbx_seq_one_letter_code
_entity_poly.pdbx_strand_id
1 'polypeptide(L)'
;MMVDVDEDVVLEEHTDDEMRPLVDELKLQGQVADEPFDNDISKKQSTTEDTVSIITSDGRNFIGTLKGFDQTINLILDESHERVYSMNQGVEQVVLGLHIIRGDNVAIVGELDDDIDSRIDLSSIKADPLTSVAH
;
A
#
# COMPACT_ATOMS: atom_id res chain seq x y z
N MET A 1 -29.53 20.31 9.43
CA MET A 1 -29.31 19.15 10.32
C MET A 1 -29.44 17.92 9.43
N MET A 2 -28.34 17.52 8.81
CA MET A 2 -28.26 16.21 8.16
C MET A 2 -27.56 15.29 9.16
N VAL A 3 -28.21 14.17 9.44
CA VAL A 3 -27.66 13.07 10.20
C VAL A 3 -27.11 12.14 9.14
N ASP A 4 -25.79 12.07 9.00
CA ASP A 4 -25.14 10.99 8.27
C ASP A 4 -25.11 9.78 9.18
N VAL A 5 -25.92 8.80 8.84
CA VAL A 5 -25.72 7.38 9.16
C VAL A 5 -26.31 6.65 7.98
N ASP A 6 -25.48 5.96 7.21
CA ASP A 6 -25.48 4.50 7.32
C ASP A 6 -24.15 3.95 6.80
N GLU A 7 -23.62 3.01 7.57
CA GLU A 7 -22.44 2.20 7.29
C GLU A 7 -22.74 1.35 6.05
N ASP A 8 -21.97 1.52 4.97
CA ASP A 8 -21.98 0.57 3.86
C ASP A 8 -21.40 -0.77 4.37
N VAL A 9 -22.30 -1.73 4.57
CA VAL A 9 -21.97 -3.11 4.94
C VAL A 9 -21.36 -3.80 3.74
N VAL A 10 -20.03 -3.94 3.74
CA VAL A 10 -19.31 -4.80 2.78
C VAL A 10 -19.45 -6.24 3.25
N LEU A 11 -20.34 -7.02 2.61
CA LEU A 11 -20.37 -8.47 2.81
C LEU A 11 -19.36 -9.11 1.85
N GLU A 12 -18.34 -9.76 2.42
CA GLU A 12 -17.32 -10.53 1.69
C GLU A 12 -17.98 -11.62 0.82
N GLU A 13 -17.64 -11.68 -0.48
CA GLU A 13 -18.08 -12.75 -1.37
C GLU A 13 -17.34 -14.07 -1.04
N HIS A 14 -17.85 -14.80 -0.05
CA HIS A 14 -17.82 -16.27 -0.02
C HIS A 14 -19.27 -16.77 -0.01
N THR A 15 -19.99 -16.50 -1.09
CA THR A 15 -21.32 -17.04 -1.31
C THR A 15 -21.22 -18.37 -2.04
N ASP A 16 -21.60 -19.46 -1.35
CA ASP A 16 -21.91 -20.75 -1.97
C ASP A 16 -22.87 -20.55 -3.16
N ASP A 17 -22.77 -21.40 -4.19
CA ASP A 17 -23.53 -21.29 -5.47
C ASP A 17 -25.05 -21.12 -5.29
N GLU A 18 -25.62 -21.45 -4.13
CA GLU A 18 -27.03 -21.27 -3.79
C GLU A 18 -27.43 -19.80 -3.55
N MET A 19 -26.48 -18.94 -3.15
CA MET A 19 -26.74 -17.52 -2.80
C MET A 19 -26.54 -16.55 -3.99
N ARG A 20 -25.90 -17.01 -5.07
CA ARG A 20 -25.70 -16.25 -6.33
C ARG A 20 -26.95 -15.56 -6.88
N PRO A 21 -28.10 -16.24 -7.04
CA PRO A 21 -29.27 -15.59 -7.66
C PRO A 21 -29.82 -14.43 -6.83
N LEU A 22 -29.64 -14.45 -5.50
CA LEU A 22 -30.08 -13.36 -4.63
C LEU A 22 -29.16 -12.13 -4.76
N VAL A 23 -27.86 -12.36 -4.89
CA VAL A 23 -26.86 -11.30 -5.09
C VAL A 23 -27.07 -10.61 -6.45
N ASP A 24 -27.33 -11.38 -7.51
CA ASP A 24 -27.62 -10.83 -8.84
C ASP A 24 -28.90 -9.97 -8.84
N GLU A 25 -29.92 -10.37 -8.08
CA GLU A 25 -31.16 -9.60 -7.95
C GLU A 25 -30.96 -8.28 -7.20
N LEU A 26 -30.10 -8.26 -6.17
CA LEU A 26 -29.74 -7.04 -5.44
C LEU A 26 -28.89 -6.08 -6.27
N LYS A 27 -28.02 -6.60 -7.15
CA LYS A 27 -27.27 -5.80 -8.15
C LYS A 27 -28.20 -5.12 -9.13
N LEU A 28 -29.21 -5.84 -9.64
CA LEU A 28 -30.27 -5.28 -10.50
C LEU A 28 -31.11 -4.19 -9.82
N GLN A 29 -31.20 -4.20 -8.49
CA GLN A 29 -31.90 -3.17 -7.71
C GLN A 29 -31.01 -1.97 -7.38
N GLY A 30 -29.74 -1.96 -7.80
CA GLY A 30 -28.78 -0.88 -7.53
C GLY A 30 -28.39 -0.76 -6.06
N GLN A 31 -28.59 -1.82 -5.27
CA GLN A 31 -28.21 -1.88 -3.85
C GLN A 31 -26.78 -2.38 -3.65
N VAL A 32 -26.15 -2.92 -4.69
CA VAL A 32 -24.78 -3.45 -4.69
C VAL A 32 -24.08 -2.93 -5.94
N ALA A 33 -22.86 -2.39 -5.81
CA ALA A 33 -22.10 -1.83 -6.93
C ALA A 33 -21.51 -2.93 -7.83
N ASP A 34 -21.57 -2.72 -9.15
CA ASP A 34 -21.00 -3.57 -10.21
C ASP A 34 -19.49 -3.33 -10.42
N GLU A 35 -18.72 -3.13 -9.34
CA GLU A 35 -17.26 -3.05 -9.46
C GLU A 35 -16.66 -4.44 -9.22
N PRO A 36 -15.93 -5.02 -10.18
CA PRO A 36 -15.23 -6.27 -9.96
C PRO A 36 -14.17 -6.05 -8.87
N PHE A 37 -14.32 -6.73 -7.73
CA PHE A 37 -13.26 -6.86 -6.74
C PHE A 37 -12.09 -7.62 -7.38
N ASP A 38 -11.06 -6.88 -7.77
CA ASP A 38 -9.85 -7.43 -8.39
C ASP A 38 -8.98 -8.09 -7.32
N ASN A 39 -9.34 -9.31 -6.92
CA ASN A 39 -8.59 -10.14 -5.98
C ASN A 39 -7.37 -10.84 -6.62
N ASP A 40 -7.00 -10.41 -7.83
CA ASP A 40 -5.82 -10.88 -8.53
C ASP A 40 -4.67 -9.90 -8.27
N ILE A 41 -3.82 -10.22 -7.29
CA ILE A 41 -2.53 -9.57 -7.06
C ILE A 41 -1.63 -9.53 -8.32
N SER A 42 -1.98 -10.25 -9.39
CA SER A 42 -1.28 -10.18 -10.68
C SER A 42 -1.79 -9.10 -11.64
N LYS A 43 -2.92 -8.44 -11.36
CA LYS A 43 -3.55 -7.47 -12.29
C LYS A 43 -3.25 -6.01 -12.06
N LYS A 44 -2.71 -5.62 -10.90
CA LYS A 44 -1.99 -4.35 -10.80
C LYS A 44 -0.51 -4.66 -10.91
N GLN A 45 -0.04 -4.85 -12.14
CA GLN A 45 1.38 -4.66 -12.39
C GLN A 45 1.67 -3.25 -11.93
N SER A 46 2.38 -3.09 -10.80
CA SER A 46 2.81 -1.79 -10.31
C SER A 46 3.25 -0.97 -11.51
N THR A 47 2.46 0.06 -11.80
CA THR A 47 2.74 0.93 -12.91
C THR A 47 3.95 1.74 -12.51
N THR A 48 4.78 2.09 -13.49
CA THR A 48 6.04 2.83 -13.34
C THR A 48 5.86 4.28 -12.86
N GLU A 49 4.78 4.56 -12.13
CA GLU A 49 4.39 5.88 -11.62
C GLU A 49 3.68 5.78 -10.26
N ASP A 50 3.56 4.59 -9.66
CA ASP A 50 2.90 4.42 -8.35
C ASP A 50 3.86 4.81 -7.21
N THR A 51 3.32 5.39 -6.15
CA THR A 51 4.06 5.58 -4.89
C THR A 51 4.21 4.22 -4.20
N VAL A 52 5.45 3.88 -3.84
CA VAL A 52 5.78 2.61 -3.20
C VAL A 52 6.55 2.82 -1.91
N SER A 53 6.32 1.92 -0.95
CA SER A 53 7.09 1.73 0.27
C SER A 53 8.00 0.52 0.10
N ILE A 54 9.31 0.73 0.18
CA ILE A 54 10.35 -0.29 0.08
C ILE A 54 10.91 -0.56 1.47
N ILE A 55 10.94 -1.83 1.88
CA ILE A 55 11.68 -2.26 3.07
C ILE A 55 12.91 -3.02 2.60
N THR A 56 14.09 -2.60 3.06
CA THR A 56 15.35 -3.27 2.76
C THR A 56 15.70 -4.32 3.81
N SER A 57 16.59 -5.25 3.45
CA SER A 57 17.04 -6.34 4.30
C SER A 57 17.75 -5.88 5.58
N ASP A 58 18.29 -4.66 5.60
CA ASP A 58 18.88 -4.03 6.78
C ASP A 58 17.85 -3.31 7.69
N GLY A 59 16.57 -3.27 7.29
CA GLY A 59 15.47 -2.72 8.10
C GLY A 59 15.14 -1.25 7.83
N ARG A 60 15.55 -0.69 6.68
CA ARG A 60 15.24 0.70 6.32
C ARG A 60 13.96 0.76 5.49
N ASN A 61 13.26 1.89 5.58
CA ASN A 61 12.00 2.10 4.89
C ASN A 61 12.08 3.33 3.97
N PHE A 62 11.94 3.12 2.66
CA PHE A 62 11.99 4.17 1.65
C PHE A 62 10.66 4.33 0.97
N ILE A 63 10.22 5.57 0.80
CA ILE A 63 9.00 5.91 0.08
C ILE A 63 9.42 6.73 -1.14
N GLY A 64 8.81 6.47 -2.29
CA GLY A 64 9.01 7.27 -3.50
C GLY A 64 8.20 6.74 -4.68
N THR A 65 8.22 7.47 -5.79
CA THR A 65 7.56 7.05 -7.02
C THR A 65 8.43 6.06 -7.78
N LEU A 66 7.93 4.86 -8.07
CA LEU A 66 8.70 3.83 -8.77
C LEU A 66 8.85 4.18 -10.25
N LYS A 67 10.03 4.65 -10.68
CA LYS A 67 10.32 5.00 -12.09
C LYS A 67 10.86 3.85 -12.92
N GLY A 68 11.15 2.71 -12.32
CA GLY A 68 11.56 1.53 -13.06
C GLY A 68 12.14 0.44 -12.18
N PHE A 69 12.14 -0.76 -12.73
CA PHE A 69 12.77 -1.92 -12.15
C PHE A 69 13.34 -2.84 -13.23
N ASP A 70 14.24 -3.75 -12.84
CA ASP A 70 14.75 -4.80 -13.72
C ASP A 70 14.43 -6.20 -13.19
N GLN A 71 14.80 -7.24 -13.94
CA GLN A 71 14.58 -8.64 -13.57
C GLN A 71 15.30 -9.09 -12.29
N THR A 72 16.22 -8.28 -11.75
CA THR A 72 16.92 -8.52 -10.49
C THR A 72 16.36 -7.66 -9.35
N ILE A 73 15.25 -6.95 -9.60
CA ILE A 73 14.57 -6.09 -8.63
C ILE A 73 15.46 -4.90 -8.20
N ASN A 74 16.38 -4.45 -9.05
CA ASN A 74 16.96 -3.12 -8.84
C ASN A 74 15.86 -2.09 -9.09
N LEU A 75 15.64 -1.18 -8.14
CA LEU A 75 14.54 -0.21 -8.18
C LEU A 75 15.09 1.20 -8.39
N ILE A 76 14.44 1.97 -9.26
CA ILE A 76 14.66 3.41 -9.42
C ILE A 76 13.47 4.12 -8.79
N LEU A 77 13.71 4.90 -7.75
CA LEU A 77 12.71 5.73 -7.09
C LEU A 77 12.99 7.20 -7.39
N ASP A 78 11.96 7.97 -7.70
CA ASP A 78 12.01 9.42 -7.77
C ASP A 78 11.28 10.05 -6.58
N GLU A 79 11.58 11.32 -6.31
CA GLU A 79 11.03 12.08 -5.17
C GLU A 79 11.11 11.33 -3.82
N SER A 80 12.12 10.48 -3.68
CA SER A 80 12.18 9.52 -2.58
C SER A 80 12.66 10.13 -1.27
N HIS A 81 12.21 9.54 -0.17
CA HIS A 81 12.65 9.84 1.19
C HIS A 81 12.70 8.56 2.04
N GLU A 82 13.56 8.54 3.05
CA GLU A 82 13.60 7.47 4.05
C GLU A 82 12.74 7.85 5.26
N ARG A 83 11.90 6.94 5.73
CA ARG A 83 11.19 7.04 7.01
C ARG A 83 12.02 6.38 8.12
N VAL A 84 12.50 7.20 9.05
CA VAL A 84 13.28 6.74 10.20
C VAL A 84 12.40 6.72 11.44
N TYR A 85 12.15 5.51 11.95
CA TYR A 85 11.31 5.27 13.13
C TYR A 85 12.15 5.30 14.41
N SER A 86 11.59 5.89 15.47
CA SER A 86 12.22 5.95 16.80
C SER A 86 11.18 5.92 17.90
N MET A 87 11.56 5.43 19.08
CA MET A 87 10.76 5.54 20.30
C MET A 87 10.81 6.94 20.94
N ASN A 88 11.80 7.76 20.57
CA ASN A 88 12.04 9.06 21.22
C ASN A 88 11.32 10.21 20.51
N GLN A 89 11.26 10.19 19.19
CA GLN A 89 10.71 11.23 18.33
C GLN A 89 9.75 10.64 17.30
N GLY A 90 8.92 11.50 16.71
CA GLY A 90 8.10 11.14 15.55
C GLY A 90 8.95 10.66 14.37
N VAL A 91 8.31 10.05 13.39
CA VAL A 91 8.98 9.56 12.18
C VAL A 91 9.65 10.72 11.45
N GLU A 92 10.95 10.58 11.21
CA GLU A 92 11.75 11.54 10.44
C GLU A 92 11.74 11.13 8.96
N GLN A 93 11.61 12.12 8.08
CA GLN A 93 11.66 11.93 6.63
C GLN A 93 12.95 12.53 6.07
N VAL A 94 13.88 11.67 5.68
CA VAL A 94 15.17 12.08 5.09
C VAL A 94 15.05 12.08 3.57
N VAL A 95 15.00 13.26 2.95
CA VAL A 95 14.82 13.39 1.50
C VAL A 95 16.08 12.96 0.74
N LEU A 96 15.89 12.16 -0.31
CA LEU A 96 16.95 11.62 -1.17
C LEU A 96 16.78 12.07 -2.63
N GLY A 97 15.55 12.26 -3.10
CA GLY A 97 15.25 12.57 -4.51
C GLY A 97 15.32 11.32 -5.38
N LEU A 98 16.09 11.35 -6.47
CA LEU A 98 16.31 10.17 -7.30
C LEU A 98 17.24 9.17 -6.57
N HIS A 99 16.74 7.98 -6.27
CA HIS A 99 17.45 6.96 -5.50
C HIS A 99 17.37 5.59 -6.18
N ILE A 100 18.48 4.85 -6.18
CA ILE A 100 18.54 3.49 -6.73
C ILE A 100 18.78 2.51 -5.59
N ILE A 101 17.88 1.54 -5.44
CA ILE A 101 18.01 0.45 -4.48
C ILE A 101 18.44 -0.81 -5.24
N ARG A 102 19.50 -1.46 -4.78
CA ARG A 102 19.97 -2.72 -5.37
C ARG A 102 19.05 -3.86 -4.92
N GLY A 103 18.66 -4.72 -5.85
CA GLY A 103 17.63 -5.74 -5.61
C GLY A 103 18.01 -6.83 -4.62
N ASP A 104 19.31 -7.07 -4.41
CA ASP A 104 19.82 -7.96 -3.36
C ASP A 104 19.53 -7.44 -1.93
N ASN A 105 19.30 -6.13 -1.79
CA ASN A 105 18.93 -5.50 -0.53
C ASN A 105 17.42 -5.31 -0.37
N VAL A 106 16.59 -5.62 -1.39
CA VAL A 106 15.14 -5.43 -1.30
C VAL A 106 14.52 -6.62 -0.56
N ALA A 107 13.75 -6.33 0.49
CA ALA A 107 12.97 -7.34 1.22
C ALA A 107 11.49 -7.29 0.84
N ILE A 108 10.88 -6.10 0.80
CA ILE A 108 9.46 -5.89 0.49
C ILE A 108 9.31 -4.67 -0.41
N VAL A 109 8.38 -4.76 -1.36
CA VAL A 109 7.84 -3.64 -2.15
C VAL A 109 6.33 -3.63 -1.92
N GLY A 110 5.81 -2.55 -1.34
CA GLY A 110 4.37 -2.36 -1.14
C GLY A 110 3.89 -1.10 -1.84
N GLU A 111 2.79 -1.20 -2.58
CA GLU A 111 2.09 -0.03 -3.10
C GLU A 111 1.52 0.80 -1.94
N LEU A 112 1.58 2.13 -2.07
CA LEU A 112 1.07 3.06 -1.09
C LEU A 112 -0.09 3.85 -1.70
N ASP A 113 -1.20 3.95 -0.98
CA ASP A 113 -2.29 4.85 -1.32
C ASP A 113 -1.97 6.25 -0.76
N ASP A 114 -1.76 7.22 -1.66
CA ASP A 114 -1.37 8.59 -1.31
C ASP A 114 -2.44 9.32 -0.47
N ASP A 115 -3.72 9.05 -0.70
CA ASP A 115 -4.83 9.69 0.03
C ASP A 115 -4.91 9.18 1.46
N ILE A 116 -4.62 7.89 1.68
CA ILE A 116 -4.56 7.30 3.02
C ILE A 116 -3.28 7.75 3.72
N ASP A 117 -2.13 7.67 3.06
CA ASP A 117 -0.84 7.97 3.67
C ASP A 117 -0.72 9.45 4.07
N SER A 118 -1.25 10.37 3.27
CA SER A 118 -1.27 11.80 3.58
C SER A 118 -2.10 12.18 4.82
N ARG A 119 -3.01 11.31 5.27
CA ARG A 119 -3.82 11.50 6.49
C ARG A 119 -3.08 11.03 7.75
N ILE A 120 -1.96 10.34 7.61
CA ILE A 120 -1.20 9.79 8.74
C ILE A 120 -0.32 10.91 9.35
N ASP A 121 -0.54 11.20 10.63
CA ASP A 121 0.37 12.09 11.37
C ASP A 121 1.64 11.35 11.79
N LEU A 122 2.60 11.30 10.87
CA LEU A 122 3.92 10.68 11.05
C LEU A 122 4.68 11.28 12.26
N SER A 123 4.44 12.54 12.62
CA SER A 123 5.12 13.19 13.75
C SER A 123 4.67 12.64 15.11
N SER A 124 3.51 12.00 15.15
CA SER A 124 2.96 11.36 16.36
C SER A 124 3.35 9.89 16.50
N ILE A 125 3.81 9.25 15.42
CA ILE A 125 4.13 7.82 15.38
C ILE A 125 5.49 7.57 16.03
N LYS A 126 5.51 6.61 16.96
CA LYS A 126 6.72 6.14 17.64
C LYS A 126 6.78 4.63 17.57
N ALA A 127 7.90 4.13 17.07
CA ALA A 127 8.13 2.71 16.89
C ALA A 127 9.62 2.41 16.96
N ASP A 128 9.96 1.18 17.33
CA ASP A 128 11.33 0.69 17.19
C ASP A 128 11.70 0.58 15.70
N PRO A 129 12.98 0.79 15.34
CA PRO A 129 13.48 0.49 14.01
C PRO A 129 13.22 -0.97 13.63
N LEU A 130 12.99 -1.24 12.35
CA LEU A 130 12.83 -2.61 11.86
C LEU A 130 14.13 -3.38 12.03
N THR A 131 14.02 -4.64 12.42
CA THR A 131 15.17 -5.54 12.51
C THR A 131 15.59 -6.03 11.14
N SER A 132 16.88 -6.24 10.95
CA SER A 132 17.41 -6.81 9.71
C SER A 132 16.96 -8.26 9.53
N VAL A 133 16.88 -8.69 8.26
CA VAL A 133 16.57 -10.08 7.89
C VAL A 133 17.75 -10.97 8.25
N ALA A 134 17.48 -12.09 8.93
CA ALA A 134 18.47 -13.14 9.17
C ALA A 134 18.52 -14.09 7.97
N HIS A 135 19.74 -14.32 7.46
CA HIS A 135 20.02 -15.26 6.36
C HIS A 135 20.46 -16.63 6.87
#